data_AF-A0A161ZW08-F1
#
_entry.id   AF-A0A161ZW08-F1
#
_cell.length_a   1.000
_cell.length_b   1.000
_cell.length_c   1.000
_cell.angle_alpha   90.00
_cell.angle_beta   90.00
_cell.angle_gamma   90.00
#
_symmetry.space_group_name_H-M   'P 1'
#
loop_
_entity.id
_entity.type
_entity.pdbx_description
1 polymer ?
#
loop_
_entity_poly.entity_id
_entity_poly.type
_entity_poly.pdbx_seq_one_letter_code
_entity_poly.pdbx_strand_id
1 'polypeptide(L)'
;MCIMGVEYKQLDKLRDVLINVPFVGLTATATEKVQSDIIQSLKLKDPYLAVGSFDRKNLFYGVKTSNHGSSSVFEFVEEILKCVASSGSIIIYCTSIKDVEQISKSLLEAGVKSGIYHGRMASKAREESHRLFIRDEIQIMVATIAFGMGIDKPDVRHVLHYGCPKSLESYYQESGRCGRDGIASNCWLYYNRSDFAKADFYCREAQSESQRKAIMESFMAAQQYCMLRTCRRKYLLEYFGEICAYENCGLYPTSLFVLLSFLSEMKQT
;
A
#
# COMPACT_ATOMS: atom_id res chain seq x y z
N MET A 1 5.40 6.65 19.45
CA MET A 1 6.43 7.39 18.69
C MET A 1 6.32 7.04 17.23
N CYS A 2 5.47 7.78 16.55
CA CYS A 2 5.24 7.76 15.12
C CYS A 2 6.53 8.03 14.34
N ILE A 3 6.49 7.68 13.06
CA ILE A 3 7.49 7.86 11.98
C ILE A 3 7.69 9.36 11.66
N MET A 4 7.68 10.22 12.67
CA MET A 4 8.26 11.56 12.56
C MET A 4 9.76 11.31 12.70
N GLY A 5 10.51 11.48 11.60
CA GLY A 5 11.98 11.37 11.63
C GLY A 5 12.55 12.20 12.77
N VAL A 6 13.72 11.84 13.30
CA VAL A 6 14.33 12.54 14.46
C VAL A 6 14.40 14.06 14.23
N GLU A 7 14.54 14.48 12.97
CA GLU A 7 14.49 15.86 12.50
C GLU A 7 13.15 16.57 12.78
N TYR A 8 12.02 15.88 12.63
CA TYR A 8 10.67 16.42 12.86
C TYR A 8 10.39 16.74 14.32
N LYS A 9 11.10 16.10 15.26
CA LYS A 9 10.99 16.42 16.68
C LYS A 9 11.49 17.82 17.04
N GLN A 10 12.23 18.48 16.13
CA GLN A 10 12.72 19.84 16.32
C GLN A 10 11.77 20.91 15.79
N LEU A 11 10.68 20.52 15.13
CA LEU A 11 9.69 21.47 14.60
C LEU A 11 8.94 22.21 15.71
N ASP A 12 8.95 21.68 16.93
CA ASP A 12 8.41 22.38 18.09
C ASP A 12 9.12 23.71 18.35
N LYS A 13 10.43 23.82 18.08
CA LYS A 13 11.22 25.05 18.21
C LYS A 13 10.71 26.18 17.31
N LEU A 14 10.04 25.85 16.19
CA LEU A 14 9.43 26.88 15.34
C LEU A 14 8.31 27.61 16.06
N ARG A 15 7.70 27.03 17.10
CA ARG A 15 6.71 27.74 17.94
C ARG A 15 7.30 28.92 18.67
N ASP A 16 8.58 28.87 19.02
CA ASP A 16 9.26 29.94 19.76
C ASP A 16 9.54 31.15 18.86
N VAL A 17 9.62 30.93 17.54
CA VAL A 17 9.91 31.97 16.53
C VAL A 17 8.63 32.46 15.84
N LEU A 18 7.74 31.54 15.47
CA LEU A 18 6.49 31.81 14.74
C LEU A 18 5.32 32.01 15.70
N ILE A 19 5.42 33.05 16.52
CA ILE A 19 4.40 33.40 17.51
C ILE A 19 3.09 33.75 16.78
N ASN A 20 1.97 33.21 17.28
CA ASN A 20 0.61 33.40 16.72
C ASN A 20 0.37 32.87 15.29
N VAL A 21 1.32 32.12 14.71
CA VAL A 21 1.11 31.47 13.41
C VAL A 21 0.40 30.11 13.64
N PRO A 22 -0.74 29.83 12.96
CA PRO A 22 -1.39 28.53 13.06
C PRO A 22 -0.53 27.45 12.39
N PHE A 23 -0.45 26.28 13.01
CA PHE A 23 0.25 25.11 12.43
C PHE A 23 -0.81 24.11 11.99
N VAL A 24 -0.60 23.50 10.83
CA VAL A 24 -1.45 22.43 10.30
C VAL A 24 -0.57 21.19 10.14
N GLY A 25 -0.97 20.08 10.77
CA GLY A 25 -0.38 18.77 10.58
C GLY A 25 -1.24 17.94 9.64
N LEU A 26 -0.67 17.44 8.55
CA LEU A 26 -1.38 16.59 7.58
C LEU A 26 -0.74 15.21 7.54
N THR A 27 -1.56 14.17 7.62
CA THR A 27 -1.10 12.78 7.50
C THR A 27 -2.23 11.90 6.97
N ALA A 28 -1.88 10.90 6.16
CA ALA A 28 -2.84 10.01 5.52
C ALA A 28 -3.23 8.81 6.39
N THR A 29 -2.42 8.46 7.41
CA THR A 29 -2.58 7.25 8.23
C THR A 29 -2.39 7.55 9.71
N ALA A 30 -3.17 8.52 10.21
CA ALA A 30 -3.13 8.96 11.60
C ALA A 30 -4.00 8.06 12.49
N THR A 31 -3.43 6.95 12.99
CA THR A 31 -4.05 6.25 14.14
C THR A 31 -4.10 7.19 15.35
N GLU A 32 -4.95 6.93 16.35
CA GLU A 32 -5.05 7.78 17.57
C GLU A 32 -3.69 8.04 18.24
N LYS A 33 -2.84 7.01 18.26
CA LYS A 33 -1.46 7.08 18.76
C LYS A 33 -0.61 8.05 17.93
N VAL A 34 -0.74 8.01 16.60
CA VAL A 34 -0.04 8.93 15.68
C VAL A 34 -0.55 10.36 15.84
N GLN A 35 -1.87 10.55 15.98
CA GLN A 35 -2.46 11.87 16.23
C GLN A 35 -1.90 12.47 17.52
N SER A 36 -1.91 11.70 18.62
CA SER A 36 -1.35 12.11 19.91
C SER A 36 0.14 12.47 19.81
N ASP A 37 0.92 11.65 19.10
CA ASP A 37 2.34 11.90 18.87
C ASP A 37 2.58 13.21 18.08
N ILE A 38 1.76 13.52 17.06
CA ILE A 38 1.87 14.76 16.27
C ILE A 38 1.51 15.97 17.14
N ILE A 39 0.40 15.90 17.89
CA ILE A 39 -0.05 16.97 18.79
C ILE A 39 1.04 17.31 19.81
N GLN A 40 1.62 16.29 20.44
CA GLN A 40 2.69 16.46 21.40
C GLN A 40 3.97 17.00 20.74
N SER A 41 4.37 16.44 19.60
CA SER A 41 5.61 16.82 18.92
C SER A 41 5.58 18.23 18.35
N LEU A 42 4.42 18.71 17.87
CA LEU A 42 4.27 20.08 17.36
C LEU A 42 3.79 21.07 18.43
N LYS A 43 3.65 20.63 19.68
CA LYS A 43 3.09 21.38 20.80
C LYS A 43 1.80 22.11 20.41
N LEU A 44 0.90 21.41 19.72
CA LEU A 44 -0.38 21.97 19.31
C LEU A 44 -1.23 22.22 20.56
N LYS A 45 -1.77 23.43 20.69
CA LYS A 45 -2.69 23.80 21.79
C LYS A 45 -4.11 23.73 21.25
N ASP A 46 -4.93 22.87 21.85
CA ASP A 46 -6.33 22.66 21.49
C ASP A 46 -6.59 22.61 19.96
N PRO A 47 -5.93 21.69 19.22
CA PRO A 47 -6.05 21.65 17.78
C PRO A 47 -7.44 21.16 17.36
N TYR A 48 -7.99 21.78 16.31
CA TYR A 48 -9.11 21.19 15.59
C TYR A 48 -8.65 19.90 14.89
N LEU A 49 -9.31 18.78 15.20
CA LEU A 49 -9.03 17.47 14.63
C LEU A 49 -10.07 17.12 13.56
N ALA A 50 -9.61 17.01 12.31
CA ALA A 50 -10.42 16.52 11.20
C ALA A 50 -9.90 15.16 10.74
N VAL A 51 -10.68 14.11 10.93
CA VAL A 51 -10.37 12.75 10.49
C VAL A 51 -11.36 12.35 9.40
N GLY A 52 -10.86 12.10 8.19
CA GLY A 52 -11.65 11.52 7.11
C GLY A 52 -11.80 10.01 7.28
N SER A 53 -12.79 9.42 6.62
CA SER A 53 -12.93 7.96 6.57
C SER A 53 -11.77 7.31 5.80
N PHE A 54 -11.32 6.17 6.30
CA PHE A 54 -10.36 5.29 5.66
C PHE A 54 -11.04 4.29 4.70
N ASP A 55 -12.37 4.32 4.57
CA ASP A 55 -13.10 3.39 3.72
C ASP A 55 -13.05 3.76 2.24
N ARG A 56 -12.21 3.04 1.50
CA ARG A 56 -12.17 3.05 0.04
C ARG A 56 -13.11 1.99 -0.51
N LYS A 57 -14.39 2.35 -0.62
CA LYS A 57 -15.48 1.45 -1.06
C LYS A 57 -15.26 0.84 -2.44
N ASN A 58 -14.55 1.53 -3.33
CA ASN A 58 -14.24 1.04 -4.67
C ASN A 58 -13.10 0.02 -4.74
N LEU A 59 -12.37 -0.21 -3.64
CA LEU A 59 -11.24 -1.13 -3.62
C LEU A 59 -11.61 -2.51 -3.09
N PHE A 60 -11.37 -3.53 -3.90
CA PHE A 60 -11.37 -4.91 -3.44
C PHE A 60 -10.03 -5.25 -2.76
N TYR A 61 -10.08 -5.98 -1.64
CA TYR A 61 -8.89 -6.42 -0.90
C TYR A 61 -8.84 -7.95 -0.83
N GLY A 62 -7.86 -8.55 -1.53
CA GLY A 62 -7.61 -9.98 -1.56
C GLY A 62 -6.22 -10.35 -1.07
N VAL A 63 -6.08 -11.54 -0.48
CA VAL A 63 -4.78 -12.12 -0.13
C VAL A 63 -4.72 -13.55 -0.66
N LYS A 64 -3.58 -13.93 -1.24
CA LYS A 64 -3.26 -15.29 -1.67
C LYS A 64 -1.95 -15.74 -1.02
N THR A 65 -1.92 -16.98 -0.57
CA THR A 65 -0.67 -17.64 -0.18
C THR A 65 0.03 -18.16 -1.43
N SER A 66 1.33 -17.91 -1.54
CA SER A 66 2.20 -18.45 -2.59
C SER A 66 3.21 -19.42 -1.97
N ASN A 67 3.97 -20.16 -2.79
CA ASN A 67 5.10 -20.99 -2.35
C ASN A 67 6.39 -20.44 -2.99
N HIS A 68 7.33 -19.88 -2.21
CA HIS A 68 8.58 -19.24 -2.70
C HIS A 68 9.61 -20.25 -3.24
N GLY A 69 9.32 -20.87 -4.40
CA GLY A 69 10.32 -21.47 -5.30
C GLY A 69 10.57 -20.59 -6.53
N SER A 70 11.45 -20.99 -7.44
CA SER A 70 11.57 -20.36 -8.77
C SER A 70 10.23 -20.36 -9.52
N SER A 71 9.42 -21.39 -9.32
CA SER A 71 8.04 -21.48 -9.81
C SER A 71 7.11 -20.39 -9.24
N SER A 72 7.42 -19.80 -8.08
CA SER A 72 6.61 -18.75 -7.43
C SER A 72 6.51 -17.47 -8.25
N VAL A 73 7.64 -17.05 -8.83
CA VAL A 73 7.66 -15.82 -9.64
C VAL A 73 6.91 -16.05 -10.94
N PHE A 74 7.05 -17.24 -11.52
CA PHE A 74 6.29 -17.63 -12.71
C PHE A 74 4.78 -17.65 -12.43
N GLU A 75 4.35 -18.31 -11.36
CA GLU A 75 2.94 -18.32 -10.92
C GLU A 75 2.41 -16.90 -10.67
N PHE A 76 3.22 -16.03 -10.08
CA PHE A 76 2.84 -14.63 -9.87
C PHE A 76 2.75 -13.85 -11.18
N VAL A 77 3.66 -14.07 -12.13
CA VAL A 77 3.60 -13.50 -13.48
C VAL A 77 2.34 -13.93 -14.21
N GLU A 78 1.96 -15.21 -14.14
CA GLU A 78 0.69 -15.71 -14.70
C GLU A 78 -0.53 -14.97 -14.10
N GLU A 79 -0.51 -14.67 -12.80
CA GLU A 79 -1.55 -13.88 -12.16
C GLU A 79 -1.57 -12.42 -12.63
N ILE A 80 -0.39 -11.82 -12.86
CA ILE A 80 -0.26 -10.47 -13.43
C ILE A 80 -0.83 -10.45 -14.86
N LEU A 81 -0.52 -11.44 -15.69
CA LEU A 81 -1.00 -11.55 -17.06
C LEU A 81 -2.53 -11.59 -17.14
N LYS A 82 -3.19 -12.28 -16.20
CA LYS A 82 -4.66 -12.26 -16.06
C LYS A 82 -5.20 -10.86 -15.75
N CYS A 83 -4.45 -10.05 -15.01
CA CYS A 83 -4.83 -8.68 -14.68
C CYS A 83 -4.63 -7.72 -15.86
N VAL A 84 -3.58 -7.90 -16.67
CA VAL A 84 -3.30 -7.07 -17.86
C VAL A 84 -4.49 -7.10 -18.84
N ALA A 85 -5.18 -8.24 -18.94
CA ALA A 85 -6.37 -8.38 -19.77
C ALA A 85 -7.54 -7.44 -19.36
N SER A 86 -7.55 -6.92 -18.13
CA SER A 86 -8.68 -6.15 -17.59
C SER A 86 -8.64 -4.63 -17.85
N SER A 87 -7.73 -4.16 -18.71
CA SER A 87 -7.46 -2.74 -19.02
C SER A 87 -7.03 -1.90 -17.80
N GLY A 88 -6.19 -0.89 -18.03
CA GLY A 88 -5.69 0.03 -17.01
C GLY A 88 -4.33 -0.37 -16.40
N SER A 89 -3.77 0.52 -15.58
CA SER A 89 -2.40 0.37 -15.09
C SER A 89 -2.29 -0.49 -13.84
N ILE A 90 -1.14 -1.13 -13.68
CA ILE A 90 -0.80 -2.05 -12.60
C ILE A 90 0.44 -1.55 -11.87
N ILE A 91 0.37 -1.46 -10.54
CA ILE A 91 1.54 -1.26 -9.70
C ILE A 91 1.83 -2.54 -8.93
N ILE A 92 3.08 -2.98 -8.95
CA ILE A 92 3.56 -4.18 -8.26
C ILE A 92 4.57 -3.75 -7.21
N TYR A 93 4.23 -3.91 -5.94
CA TYR A 93 5.12 -3.64 -4.81
C TYR A 93 5.84 -4.89 -4.35
N CYS A 94 7.16 -4.85 -4.38
CA CYS A 94 8.03 -5.92 -3.93
C CYS A 94 8.77 -5.53 -2.65
N THR A 95 9.00 -6.51 -1.78
CA THR A 95 9.77 -6.28 -0.53
C THR A 95 11.27 -6.11 -0.76
N SER A 96 11.81 -6.57 -1.90
CA SER A 96 13.24 -6.48 -2.22
C SER A 96 13.51 -6.01 -3.65
N ILE A 97 14.68 -5.40 -3.87
CA ILE A 97 15.14 -4.99 -5.20
C ILE A 97 15.35 -6.21 -6.11
N LYS A 98 15.83 -7.32 -5.54
CA LYS A 98 16.01 -8.58 -6.28
C LYS A 98 14.69 -9.05 -6.87
N ASP A 99 13.60 -8.99 -6.11
CA ASP A 99 12.28 -9.38 -6.59
C ASP A 99 11.78 -8.43 -7.69
N VAL A 100 12.04 -7.11 -7.59
CA VAL A 100 11.71 -6.15 -8.65
C VAL A 100 12.39 -6.53 -9.97
N GLU A 101 13.70 -6.75 -9.94
CA GLU A 101 14.47 -7.12 -11.12
C GLU A 101 14.04 -8.48 -11.68
N GLN A 102 13.80 -9.46 -10.82
CA GLN A 102 13.39 -10.81 -11.22
C GLN A 102 12.00 -10.82 -11.86
N ILE A 103 11.00 -10.16 -11.24
CA ILE A 103 9.65 -10.07 -11.79
C ILE A 103 9.65 -9.29 -13.11
N SER A 104 10.37 -8.17 -13.19
CA SER A 104 10.47 -7.40 -14.44
C SER A 104 11.11 -8.20 -15.56
N LYS A 105 12.15 -9.01 -15.25
CA LYS A 105 12.77 -9.90 -16.23
C LYS A 105 11.79 -10.97 -16.72
N SER A 106 11.07 -11.63 -15.81
CA SER A 106 10.09 -12.66 -16.18
C SER A 106 8.90 -12.10 -16.96
N LEU A 107 8.45 -10.87 -16.67
CA LEU A 107 7.44 -10.18 -17.48
C LEU A 107 7.94 -9.94 -18.91
N LEU A 108 9.19 -9.50 -19.06
CA LEU A 108 9.79 -9.28 -20.38
C LEU A 108 9.92 -10.58 -21.17
N GLU A 109 10.31 -11.68 -20.53
CA GLU A 109 10.36 -13.02 -21.13
C GLU A 109 8.97 -13.50 -21.58
N ALA A 110 7.90 -13.09 -20.87
CA ALA A 110 6.51 -13.31 -21.25
C ALA A 110 5.97 -12.31 -22.29
N GLY A 111 6.81 -11.42 -22.83
CA GLY A 111 6.44 -10.44 -23.86
C GLY A 111 5.75 -9.18 -23.33
N VAL A 112 5.74 -8.95 -22.02
CA VAL A 112 5.10 -7.79 -21.39
C VAL A 112 6.15 -6.79 -20.92
N LYS A 113 6.05 -5.55 -21.40
CA LYS A 113 6.92 -4.46 -20.96
C LYS A 113 6.49 -3.96 -19.58
N SER A 114 7.45 -3.79 -18.69
CA SER A 114 7.26 -3.16 -17.38
C SER A 114 8.34 -2.13 -17.11
N GLY A 115 7.97 -1.05 -16.43
CA GLY A 115 8.95 -0.16 -15.79
C GLY A 115 9.41 -0.75 -14.46
N ILE A 116 10.61 -0.35 -14.03
CA ILE A 116 11.12 -0.65 -12.69
C ILE A 116 11.37 0.63 -11.90
N TYR A 117 11.19 0.57 -10.58
CA TYR A 117 11.50 1.67 -9.68
C TYR A 117 12.01 1.19 -8.31
N HIS A 118 13.28 1.46 -8.02
CA HIS A 118 13.87 1.19 -6.70
C HIS A 118 15.01 2.15 -6.34
N GLY A 119 15.36 2.19 -5.04
CA GLY A 119 16.31 3.17 -4.49
C GLY A 119 17.74 3.11 -5.04
N ARG A 120 18.16 1.97 -5.62
CA ARG A 120 19.50 1.81 -6.24
C ARG A 120 19.60 2.31 -7.68
N MET A 121 18.48 2.66 -8.32
CA MET A 121 18.51 3.23 -9.68
C MET A 121 19.06 4.66 -9.68
N ALA A 122 19.67 5.08 -10.79
CA ALA A 122 20.02 6.47 -11.00
C ALA A 122 18.76 7.36 -11.03
N SER A 123 18.88 8.62 -10.58
CA SER A 123 17.72 9.53 -10.51
C SER A 123 17.03 9.72 -11.86
N LYS A 124 17.82 9.90 -12.93
CA LYS A 124 17.31 10.03 -14.31
C LYS A 124 16.53 8.78 -14.78
N ALA A 125 16.99 7.59 -14.40
CA ALA A 125 16.31 6.34 -14.75
C ALA A 125 14.97 6.19 -14.00
N ARG A 126 14.92 6.60 -12.72
CA ARG A 126 13.68 6.63 -11.94
C ARG A 126 12.66 7.59 -12.52
N GLU A 127 13.11 8.78 -12.89
CA GLU A 127 12.27 9.82 -13.50
C GLU A 127 11.70 9.35 -14.84
N GLU A 128 12.52 8.71 -15.69
CA GLU A 128 12.06 8.17 -16.97
C GLU A 128 11.05 7.04 -16.78
N SER A 129 11.32 6.04 -15.92
CA SER A 129 10.35 4.99 -15.61
C SER A 129 9.03 5.57 -15.11
N HIS A 130 9.08 6.57 -14.22
CA HIS A 130 7.89 7.24 -13.71
C HIS A 130 7.13 7.97 -14.83
N ARG A 131 7.83 8.72 -15.69
CA ARG A 131 7.26 9.44 -16.83
C ARG A 131 6.53 8.48 -17.78
N LEU A 132 7.18 7.37 -18.15
CA LEU A 132 6.61 6.36 -19.04
C LEU A 132 5.31 5.78 -18.47
N PHE A 133 5.27 5.52 -17.15
CA PHE A 133 4.09 4.96 -16.48
C PHE A 133 2.94 5.97 -16.38
N ILE A 134 3.23 7.22 -16.03
CA ILE A 134 2.20 8.27 -15.94
C ILE A 134 1.58 8.57 -17.30
N ARG A 135 2.35 8.46 -18.39
CA ARG A 135 1.90 8.72 -19.77
C ARG A 135 1.32 7.49 -20.49
N ASP A 136 1.08 6.39 -19.78
CA ASP A 136 0.56 5.15 -20.35
C ASP A 136 1.43 4.53 -21.46
N GLU A 137 2.71 4.92 -21.55
CA GLU A 137 3.68 4.29 -22.45
C GLU A 137 4.10 2.90 -21.93
N ILE A 138 3.94 2.67 -20.62
CA ILE A 138 4.00 1.35 -19.97
C ILE A 138 2.81 1.18 -19.03
N GLN A 139 2.21 -0.01 -19.02
CA GLN A 139 1.04 -0.28 -18.19
C GLN A 139 1.40 -0.84 -16.80
N ILE A 140 2.60 -1.44 -16.66
CA ILE A 140 3.03 -2.09 -15.43
C ILE A 140 4.24 -1.36 -14.85
N MET A 141 4.16 -1.03 -13.57
CA MET A 141 5.30 -0.59 -12.78
C MET A 141 5.63 -1.63 -11.71
N VAL A 142 6.86 -2.15 -11.71
CA VAL A 142 7.39 -3.03 -10.67
C VAL A 142 8.32 -2.23 -9.77
N ALA A 143 8.04 -2.17 -8.47
CA ALA A 143 8.73 -1.25 -7.61
C ALA A 143 8.91 -1.75 -6.17
N THR A 144 9.89 -1.18 -5.47
CA THR A 144 9.90 -1.24 -4.01
C THR A 144 9.08 -0.09 -3.42
N ILE A 145 8.95 -0.06 -2.10
CA ILE A 145 8.32 1.03 -1.33
C ILE A 145 8.86 2.45 -1.66
N ALA A 146 10.01 2.56 -2.34
CA ALA A 146 10.55 3.83 -2.81
C ALA A 146 9.65 4.49 -3.87
N PHE A 147 8.81 3.72 -4.55
CA PHE A 147 7.84 4.22 -5.52
C PHE A 147 6.57 4.65 -4.78
N GLY A 148 6.57 5.87 -4.24
CA GLY A 148 5.43 6.33 -3.45
C GLY A 148 5.26 7.83 -3.29
N MET A 149 6.35 8.59 -3.30
CA MET A 149 6.23 10.04 -3.26
C MET A 149 5.82 10.56 -4.64
N GLY A 150 4.66 11.22 -4.73
CA GLY A 150 4.26 11.98 -5.92
C GLY A 150 3.56 11.20 -7.04
N ILE A 151 3.27 9.90 -6.89
CA ILE A 151 2.46 9.19 -7.89
C ILE A 151 1.00 9.63 -7.74
N ASP A 152 0.51 10.32 -8.76
CA ASP A 152 -0.89 10.69 -8.90
C ASP A 152 -1.41 10.25 -10.28
N LYS A 153 -1.69 8.95 -10.39
CA LYS A 153 -2.33 8.35 -11.56
C LYS A 153 -3.72 7.86 -11.17
N PRO A 154 -4.81 8.46 -11.70
CA PRO A 154 -6.17 8.19 -11.23
C PRO A 154 -6.66 6.77 -11.57
N ASP A 155 -6.18 6.23 -12.67
CA ASP A 155 -6.68 5.05 -13.37
C ASP A 155 -5.89 3.76 -13.12
N VAL A 156 -5.20 3.67 -11.97
CA VAL A 156 -4.57 2.41 -11.52
C VAL A 156 -5.67 1.41 -11.15
N ARG A 157 -5.75 0.29 -11.88
CA ARG A 157 -6.79 -0.74 -11.70
C ARG A 157 -6.36 -1.89 -10.81
N HIS A 158 -5.06 -2.14 -10.72
CA HIS A 158 -4.52 -3.19 -9.87
C HIS A 158 -3.31 -2.68 -9.08
N VAL A 159 -3.33 -2.95 -7.77
CA VAL A 159 -2.14 -2.89 -6.94
C VAL A 159 -1.86 -4.30 -6.42
N LEU A 160 -0.69 -4.82 -6.74
CA LEU A 160 -0.26 -6.16 -6.38
C LEU A 160 0.92 -6.07 -5.41
N HIS A 161 0.85 -6.76 -4.30
CA HIS A 161 1.96 -6.88 -3.34
C HIS A 161 2.59 -8.25 -3.45
N TYR A 162 3.90 -8.30 -3.68
CA TYR A 162 4.71 -9.51 -3.68
C TYR A 162 5.56 -9.57 -2.41
N GLY A 163 5.07 -10.33 -1.45
CA GLY A 163 5.60 -10.51 -0.10
C GLY A 163 4.74 -9.81 0.96
N CYS A 164 4.92 -10.24 2.21
CA CYS A 164 4.31 -9.57 3.36
C CYS A 164 4.80 -8.11 3.45
N PRO A 165 3.90 -7.12 3.53
CA PRO A 165 4.27 -5.72 3.76
C PRO A 165 5.06 -5.55 5.05
N LYS A 166 5.94 -4.54 5.08
CA LYS A 166 6.74 -4.18 6.28
C LYS A 166 5.91 -3.66 7.45
N SER A 167 4.72 -3.12 7.16
CA SER A 167 3.85 -2.43 8.09
C SER A 167 2.44 -2.38 7.47
N LEU A 168 1.39 -2.40 8.29
CA LEU A 168 0.02 -2.34 7.77
C LEU A 168 -0.32 -0.94 7.23
N GLU A 169 0.27 0.12 7.79
CA GLU A 169 0.15 1.49 7.27
C GLU A 169 0.76 1.62 5.88
N SER A 170 1.92 1.00 5.66
CA SER A 170 2.58 1.01 4.35
C SER A 170 1.69 0.33 3.32
N TYR A 171 1.14 -0.84 3.66
CA TYR A 171 0.18 -1.54 2.80
C TYR A 171 -1.04 -0.69 2.46
N TYR A 172 -1.62 -0.02 3.44
CA TYR A 172 -2.80 0.84 3.23
C TYR A 172 -2.47 2.02 2.30
N GLN A 173 -1.33 2.71 2.51
CA GLN A 173 -0.90 3.81 1.63
C GLN A 173 -0.60 3.35 0.20
N GLU A 174 0.06 2.21 0.06
CA GLU A 174 0.44 1.61 -1.23
C GLU A 174 -0.80 1.15 -2.02
N SER A 175 -1.69 0.40 -1.38
CA SER A 175 -2.95 -0.05 -1.97
C SER A 175 -3.92 1.12 -2.26
N GLY A 176 -3.87 2.19 -1.48
CA GLY A 176 -4.67 3.40 -1.68
C GLY A 176 -4.35 4.21 -2.94
N ARG A 177 -3.29 3.84 -3.68
CA ARG A 177 -3.00 4.37 -5.03
C ARG A 177 -3.91 3.80 -6.11
N CYS A 178 -4.54 2.67 -5.83
CA CYS A 178 -5.51 2.06 -6.71
C CYS A 178 -6.79 2.90 -6.76
N GLY A 179 -7.48 2.92 -7.91
CA GLY A 179 -8.85 3.43 -8.05
C GLY A 179 -9.06 4.85 -7.52
N ARG A 180 -8.20 5.80 -7.88
CA ARG A 180 -8.34 7.20 -7.44
C ARG A 180 -9.42 7.97 -8.19
N ASP A 181 -9.80 7.49 -9.37
CA ASP A 181 -11.01 7.88 -10.12
C ASP A 181 -12.32 7.36 -9.51
N GLY A 182 -12.26 6.58 -8.42
CA GLY A 182 -13.43 6.00 -7.77
C GLY A 182 -13.99 4.75 -8.45
N ILE A 183 -13.40 4.30 -9.56
CA ILE A 183 -13.83 3.09 -10.26
C ILE A 183 -13.37 1.83 -9.50
N ALA A 184 -14.17 0.76 -9.59
CA ALA A 184 -13.87 -0.52 -8.98
C ALA A 184 -12.47 -1.01 -9.39
N SER A 185 -11.61 -1.24 -8.40
CA SER A 185 -10.20 -1.60 -8.61
C SER A 185 -9.77 -2.64 -7.58
N ASN A 186 -8.70 -3.40 -7.87
CA ASN A 186 -8.32 -4.56 -7.05
C ASN A 186 -6.96 -4.37 -6.38
N CYS A 187 -6.88 -4.77 -5.13
CA CYS A 187 -5.65 -4.84 -4.35
C CYS A 187 -5.44 -6.29 -3.93
N TRP A 188 -4.38 -6.92 -4.45
CA TRP A 188 -4.03 -8.30 -4.11
C TRP A 188 -2.68 -8.37 -3.41
N LEU A 189 -2.61 -9.14 -2.33
CA LEU A 189 -1.37 -9.40 -1.62
C LEU A 189 -1.02 -10.88 -1.71
N TYR A 190 0.16 -11.16 -2.23
CA TYR A 190 0.73 -12.50 -2.37
C TYR A 190 1.83 -12.63 -1.31
N TYR A 191 1.71 -13.62 -0.42
CA TYR A 191 2.70 -13.82 0.63
C TYR A 191 3.05 -15.28 0.84
N ASN A 192 4.22 -15.49 1.42
CA ASN A 192 4.62 -16.77 1.99
C ASN A 192 4.82 -16.64 3.50
N ARG A 193 4.74 -17.78 4.20
CA ARG A 193 5.08 -17.82 5.63
C ARG A 193 6.54 -17.45 5.91
N SER A 194 7.47 -17.70 4.99
CA SER A 194 8.87 -17.31 5.17
C SER A 194 9.08 -15.79 5.13
N ASP A 195 8.15 -15.00 4.58
CA ASP A 195 8.20 -13.54 4.66
C ASP A 195 8.09 -13.03 6.10
N PHE A 196 7.52 -13.83 7.01
CA PHE A 196 7.36 -13.46 8.42
C PHE A 196 8.67 -13.47 9.21
N ALA A 197 9.71 -14.13 8.69
CA ALA A 197 11.05 -14.13 9.28
C ALA A 197 11.80 -12.79 9.11
N LYS A 198 11.22 -11.82 8.37
CA LYS A 198 11.84 -10.51 8.09
C LYS A 198 11.71 -9.49 9.25
N ALA A 199 11.10 -9.87 10.38
CA ALA A 199 10.87 -8.99 11.53
C ALA A 199 12.14 -8.29 12.03
N ASP A 200 13.21 -9.06 12.26
CA ASP A 200 14.47 -8.53 12.77
C ASP A 200 15.14 -7.59 11.78
N PHE A 201 15.00 -7.86 10.48
CA PHE A 201 15.52 -6.99 9.43
C PHE A 201 14.90 -5.60 9.47
N TYR A 202 13.57 -5.50 9.63
CA TYR A 202 12.88 -4.20 9.73
C TYR A 202 13.19 -3.45 11.02
N CYS A 203 13.59 -4.16 12.08
CA CYS A 203 13.96 -3.54 13.34
C CYS A 203 15.39 -2.96 13.38
N ARG A 204 16.24 -3.23 12.38
CA ARG A 204 17.68 -2.85 12.40
C ARG A 204 17.91 -1.34 12.49
N GLU A 205 17.01 -0.55 11.92
CA GLU A 205 17.14 0.92 11.89
C GLU A 205 16.48 1.60 13.10
N ALA A 206 15.88 0.82 14.01
CA ALA A 206 15.24 1.37 15.20
C ALA A 206 16.27 2.01 16.15
N GLN A 207 16.06 3.29 16.48
CA GLN A 207 16.95 4.08 17.33
C GLN A 207 16.58 4.00 18.81
N SER A 208 15.45 3.37 19.15
CA SER A 208 14.96 3.23 20.52
C SER A 208 14.10 1.98 20.68
N GLU A 209 13.98 1.49 21.92
CA GLU A 209 13.14 0.33 22.22
C GLU A 209 11.66 0.58 21.92
N SER A 210 11.16 1.79 22.18
CA SER A 210 9.79 2.18 21.86
C SER A 210 9.54 2.20 20.34
N GLN A 211 10.50 2.66 19.54
CA GLN A 211 10.44 2.60 18.08
C GLN A 211 10.47 1.15 17.59
N ARG A 212 11.35 0.32 18.16
CA ARG A 212 11.43 -1.11 17.83
C ARG A 212 10.11 -1.82 18.11
N LYS A 213 9.49 -1.54 19.25
CA LYS A 213 8.17 -2.07 19.63
C LYS A 213 7.10 -1.62 18.63
N ALA A 214 7.06 -0.35 18.25
CA ALA A 214 6.09 0.16 17.27
C ALA A 214 6.25 -0.48 15.88
N ILE A 215 7.49 -0.63 15.40
CA ILE A 215 7.78 -1.33 14.13
C ILE A 215 7.28 -2.78 14.21
N MET A 216 7.56 -3.47 15.32
CA MET A 216 7.13 -4.86 15.51
C MET A 216 5.61 -4.99 15.59
N GLU A 217 4.93 -4.11 16.34
CA GLU A 217 3.46 -4.08 16.44
C GLU A 217 2.82 -3.92 15.06
N SER A 218 3.32 -2.98 14.25
CA SER A 218 2.79 -2.76 12.90
C SER A 218 3.11 -3.92 11.95
N PHE A 219 4.30 -4.51 12.05
CA PHE A 219 4.64 -5.70 11.26
C PHE A 219 3.77 -6.90 11.63
N MET A 220 3.53 -7.13 12.92
CA MET A 220 2.61 -8.17 13.40
C MET A 220 1.18 -7.95 12.90
N ALA A 221 0.71 -6.70 12.84
CA ALA A 221 -0.59 -6.38 12.24
C ALA A 221 -0.63 -6.73 10.74
N ALA A 222 0.45 -6.48 9.98
CA ALA A 222 0.56 -6.90 8.59
C ALA A 222 0.55 -8.44 8.43
N GLN A 223 1.22 -9.17 9.33
CA GLN A 223 1.20 -10.64 9.34
C GLN A 223 -0.21 -11.18 9.61
N GLN A 224 -0.88 -10.62 10.63
CA GLN A 224 -2.27 -10.96 10.96
C GLN A 224 -3.17 -10.71 9.75
N TYR A 225 -3.05 -9.54 9.12
CA TYR A 225 -3.79 -9.20 7.90
C TYR A 225 -3.66 -10.25 6.79
N CYS A 226 -2.45 -10.75 6.57
CA CYS A 226 -2.19 -11.80 5.58
C CYS A 226 -2.95 -13.10 5.91
N MET A 227 -3.08 -13.43 7.20
CA MET A 227 -3.68 -14.68 7.68
C MET A 227 -5.19 -14.59 7.97
N LEU A 228 -5.80 -13.40 7.81
CA LEU A 228 -7.21 -13.18 8.11
C LEU A 228 -8.13 -14.14 7.34
N ARG A 229 -9.11 -14.68 8.08
CA ARG A 229 -10.26 -15.42 7.55
C ARG A 229 -11.55 -14.59 7.59
N THR A 230 -11.49 -13.38 8.14
CA THR A 230 -12.60 -12.43 8.25
C THR A 230 -12.48 -11.34 7.19
N CYS A 231 -13.39 -10.37 7.20
CA CYS A 231 -13.38 -9.23 6.30
C CYS A 231 -12.10 -8.40 6.44
N ARG A 232 -11.32 -8.31 5.35
CA ARG A 232 -10.07 -7.54 5.29
C ARG A 232 -10.29 -6.04 5.42
N ARG A 233 -11.33 -5.50 4.77
CA ARG A 233 -11.70 -4.08 4.89
C ARG A 233 -12.01 -3.73 6.35
N LYS A 234 -12.83 -4.54 7.02
CA LYS A 234 -13.17 -4.33 8.44
C LYS A 234 -11.90 -4.25 9.30
N TYR A 235 -10.98 -5.20 9.15
CA TYR A 235 -9.71 -5.18 9.88
C TYR A 235 -8.88 -3.93 9.61
N LEU A 236 -8.79 -3.47 8.36
CA LEU A 236 -8.09 -2.23 8.02
C LEU A 236 -8.72 -1.01 8.71
N LEU A 237 -10.06 -0.88 8.65
CA LEU A 237 -10.78 0.23 9.28
C LEU A 237 -10.60 0.23 10.80
N GLU A 238 -10.78 -0.92 11.44
CA GLU A 238 -10.60 -1.08 12.89
C GLU A 238 -9.17 -0.73 13.32
N TYR A 239 -8.18 -1.14 12.52
CA TYR A 239 -6.78 -0.81 12.79
C TYR A 239 -6.50 0.71 12.80
N PHE A 240 -7.18 1.46 11.92
CA PHE A 240 -7.07 2.92 11.88
C PHE A 240 -8.03 3.64 12.84
N GLY A 241 -8.78 2.91 13.66
CA GLY A 241 -9.69 3.47 14.66
C GLY A 241 -11.09 3.80 14.13
N GLU A 242 -11.46 3.32 12.94
CA GLU A 242 -12.78 3.52 12.37
C GLU A 242 -13.71 2.33 12.67
N ILE A 243 -14.89 2.63 13.23
CA ILE A 243 -15.90 1.60 13.54
C ILE A 243 -16.60 1.20 12.24
N CYS A 244 -16.40 -0.06 11.83
CA CYS A 244 -17.06 -0.61 10.67
C CYS A 244 -18.42 -1.23 11.05
N ALA A 245 -19.51 -0.70 10.49
CA ALA A 245 -20.87 -1.20 10.72
C ALA A 245 -21.21 -2.48 9.93
N TYR A 246 -20.35 -2.94 9.01
CA TYR A 246 -20.63 -4.07 8.14
C TYR A 246 -19.93 -5.36 8.64
N GLU A 247 -20.66 -6.48 8.71
CA GLU A 247 -20.07 -7.79 9.02
C GLU A 247 -19.30 -8.39 7.82
N ASN A 248 -19.78 -8.13 6.59
CA ASN A 248 -19.18 -8.58 5.34
C ASN A 248 -19.12 -7.43 4.31
N CYS A 249 -17.95 -7.22 3.68
CA CYS A 249 -17.75 -6.11 2.76
C CYS A 249 -18.35 -6.30 1.36
N GLY A 250 -18.95 -7.46 1.05
CA GLY A 250 -19.70 -7.73 -0.19
C GLY A 250 -18.94 -7.65 -1.52
N LEU A 251 -17.67 -7.23 -1.51
CA LEU A 251 -16.87 -7.08 -2.72
C LEU A 251 -16.15 -8.38 -3.05
N TYR A 252 -16.45 -8.88 -4.23
CA TYR A 252 -15.71 -9.93 -4.93
C TYR A 252 -14.75 -9.25 -5.92
N PRO A 253 -13.67 -9.92 -6.38
CA PRO A 253 -12.79 -9.35 -7.39
C PRO A 253 -13.61 -8.87 -8.60
N THR A 254 -13.20 -7.76 -9.24
CA THR A 254 -14.01 -7.12 -10.30
C THR A 254 -14.38 -8.05 -11.46
N SER A 255 -13.59 -9.09 -11.72
CA SER A 255 -13.90 -10.15 -12.69
C SER A 255 -15.18 -10.93 -12.37
N LEU A 256 -15.53 -11.07 -11.09
CA LEU A 256 -16.77 -11.69 -10.63
C LEU A 256 -17.94 -10.69 -10.60
N PHE A 257 -17.65 -9.41 -10.38
CA PHE A 257 -18.67 -8.35 -10.38
C PHE A 257 -19.27 -8.14 -11.77
N VAL A 258 -18.46 -8.14 -12.83
CA VAL A 258 -18.98 -8.09 -14.23
C VAL A 258 -19.88 -9.29 -14.50
N LEU A 259 -19.48 -10.50 -14.10
CA LEU A 259 -20.29 -11.72 -14.28
C LEU A 259 -21.61 -11.67 -13.50
N LEU A 260 -21.59 -11.17 -12.27
CA LEU A 260 -22.79 -11.07 -11.42
C LEU A 260 -23.74 -9.95 -11.88
N SER A 261 -23.21 -8.83 -12.37
CA SER A 261 -24.01 -7.76 -13.00
C SER A 261 -24.69 -8.26 -14.28
N PHE A 262 -23.96 -8.98 -15.14
CA PHE A 262 -24.53 -9.63 -16.33
C PHE A 262 -25.61 -10.66 -15.97
N LEU A 263 -25.40 -11.48 -14.93
CA LEU A 263 -26.40 -12.46 -14.46
C LEU A 263 -27.63 -11.80 -13.80
N SER A 264 -27.47 -10.60 -13.23
CA SER A 264 -28.57 -9.82 -12.67
C SER A 264 -29.42 -9.17 -13.77
N GLU A 265 -28.80 -8.67 -14.84
CA GLU A 265 -29.51 -8.14 -16.01
C GLU A 265 -30.23 -9.24 -16.79
N MET A 266 -29.64 -10.44 -16.90
CA MET A 266 -30.29 -11.61 -17.51
C MET A 266 -31.46 -12.20 -16.71
N LYS A 267 -31.65 -11.81 -15.45
CA LYS A 267 -32.83 -12.20 -14.65
C LYS A 267 -33.98 -11.19 -14.74
N GLN A 268 -33.79 -10.06 -15.42
CA GLN A 268 -34.82 -9.04 -15.64
C GLN A 268 -35.39 -9.00 -17.06
N THR A 269 -34.93 -9.90 -17.95
CA THR A 269 -35.53 -10.21 -19.25
C THR A 269 -36.05 -11.63 -19.28
#